data_AF-A0A7C2RYK8-F1
#
_entry.id   AF-A0A7C2RYK8-F1
#
_cell.length_a   1.000
_cell.length_b   1.000
_cell.length_c   1.000
_cell.angle_alpha   90.00
_cell.angle_beta   90.00
_cell.angle_gamma   90.00
#
_symmetry.space_group_name_H-M   'P 1'
#
loop_
_entity.id
_entity.type
_entity.pdbx_description
1 polymer ?
#
loop_
_entity_poly.entity_id
_entity_poly.type
_entity_poly.pdbx_seq_one_letter_code
_entity_poly.pdbx_strand_id
1 'polypeptide(L)' 'MRHQDKVEVNINEVWREIQHIKIETERFSWLLGEELTRQIIETLEEKENDIVENLMWFA' A
#
# COMPACT_ATOMS: atom_id res chain seq x y z
N MET A 1 24.41 -12.82 -18.59
CA MET A 1 23.04 -13.26 -18.27
C MET A 1 23.04 -14.02 -16.95
N ARG A 2 22.53 -13.41 -15.88
CA ARG A 2 21.35 -13.90 -15.14
C ARG A 2 21.03 -12.94 -14.00
N HIS A 3 19.83 -12.39 -14.11
CA HIS A 3 19.19 -11.41 -13.25
C HIS A 3 19.06 -11.94 -11.83
N GLN A 4 19.79 -11.35 -10.90
CA GLN A 4 19.45 -11.35 -9.48
C GLN A 4 19.70 -9.94 -8.96
N ASP A 5 19.06 -8.97 -9.61
CA ASP A 5 18.83 -7.67 -8.98
C ASP A 5 17.93 -7.96 -7.79
N LYS A 6 18.56 -7.99 -6.62
CA LYS A 6 17.92 -8.17 -5.33
C LYS A 6 16.91 -7.05 -5.15
N VAL A 7 15.66 -7.34 -5.50
CA VAL A 7 14.53 -6.58 -4.99
C VAL A 7 14.33 -7.05 -3.54
N GLU A 8 15.24 -6.68 -2.64
CA GLU A 8 14.97 -6.69 -1.21
C GLU A 8 13.94 -5.58 -0.97
N VAL A 9 12.67 -5.89 -1.23
CA VAL A 9 11.56 -4.98 -0.94
C VAL A 9 11.57 -4.72 0.56
N ASN A 10 11.88 -3.49 0.95
CA ASN A 10 11.81 -3.10 2.35
C ASN A 10 10.34 -2.95 2.75
N ILE A 11 9.86 -3.83 3.64
CA ILE A 11 8.45 -3.83 4.08
C ILE A 11 8.03 -2.46 4.64
N ASN A 12 8.94 -1.74 5.31
CA ASN A 12 8.68 -0.40 5.83
C ASN A 12 8.57 0.68 4.72
N GLU A 13 9.16 0.42 3.55
CA GLU A 13 9.03 1.29 2.38
C GLU A 13 7.65 1.08 1.73
N VAL A 14 7.25 -0.18 1.53
CA VAL A 14 5.91 -0.52 0.99
C VAL A 14 4.81 0.03 1.89
N TRP A 15 4.93 -0.11 3.21
CA TRP A 15 3.94 0.44 4.13
C TRP A 15 3.82 1.96 4.00
N ARG A 16 4.94 2.68 3.88
CA ARG A 16 4.95 4.13 3.68
C ARG A 16 4.35 4.53 2.33
N GLU A 17 4.61 3.77 1.27
CA GLU A 17 4.01 4.00 -0.04
C GLU A 17 2.48 3.84 0.01
N ILE A 18 1.97 2.80 0.68
CA ILE A 18 0.53 2.61 0.86
C ILE A 18 -0.10 3.82 1.56
N GLN A 19 0.51 4.28 2.68
CA GLN A 19 0.01 5.46 3.39
C GLN A 19 0.00 6.71 2.49
N HIS A 20 1.05 6.89 1.69
CA HIS A 20 1.12 8.01 0.75
C HIS A 20 0.03 7.94 -0.33
N ILE A 21 -0.25 6.75 -0.87
CA ILE A 21 -1.30 6.56 -1.87
C ILE A 21 -2.68 6.81 -1.26
N LYS A 22 -2.93 6.40 -0.01
CA LYS A 22 -4.20 6.72 0.69
C LYS A 22 -4.43 8.24 0.76
N ILE A 23 -3.41 8.99 1.19
CA ILE A 23 -3.46 10.46 1.29
C ILE A 23 -3.75 11.11 -0.08
N GLU A 24 -3.03 10.70 -1.13
CA GLU A 24 -3.24 11.28 -2.46
C GLU A 24 -4.62 10.88 -3.03
N THR A 25 -5.11 9.67 -2.73
CA THR A 25 -6.46 9.22 -3.13
C THR A 25 -7.55 10.09 -2.50
N GLU A 26 -7.44 10.37 -1.20
CA GLU A 26 -8.35 11.28 -0.50
C GLU A 26 -8.26 12.70 -1.06
N ARG A 27 -7.04 13.17 -1.34
CA ARG A 27 -6.79 14.50 -1.95
C ARG A 27 -7.45 14.64 -3.32
N PHE A 28 -7.48 13.58 -4.13
CA PHE A 28 -8.12 13.55 -5.45
C PHE A 28 -9.54 12.98 -5.43
N SER A 29 -10.15 12.77 -4.25
CA SER A 29 -11.50 12.21 -4.13
C SER A 29 -12.56 13.02 -4.89
N TRP A 30 -12.40 14.33 -4.99
CA TRP A 30 -13.28 15.21 -5.78
C TRP A 30 -13.32 14.86 -7.27
N LEU A 31 -12.24 14.27 -7.81
CA LEU A 31 -12.13 13.83 -9.19
C LEU A 31 -12.59 12.37 -9.36
N LEU A 32 -12.26 11.51 -8.39
CA LEU A 32 -12.53 10.07 -8.42
C LEU A 32 -14.00 9.76 -8.11
N GLY A 33 -14.65 10.58 -7.28
CA GLY A 33 -15.96 10.31 -6.72
C GLY A 33 -15.90 9.39 -5.49
N GLU A 34 -16.90 9.52 -4.61
CA GLU A 34 -16.92 8.87 -3.29
C GLU A 34 -16.76 7.35 -3.37
N GLU A 35 -17.48 6.71 -4.30
CA GLU A 35 -17.48 5.24 -4.40
C GLU A 35 -16.13 4.68 -4.85
N LEU A 36 -15.48 5.31 -5.83
CA LEU A 36 -14.17 4.87 -6.29
C LEU A 36 -13.09 5.16 -5.24
N THR A 37 -13.14 6.31 -4.59
CA THR A 37 -12.25 6.62 -3.45
C THR A 37 -12.38 5.56 -2.36
N ARG A 38 -13.61 5.21 -1.96
CA ARG A 38 -13.86 4.17 -0.95
C ARG A 38 -13.24 2.83 -1.34
N GLN A 39 -13.48 2.35 -2.57
CA GLN A 39 -12.94 1.07 -3.04
C GLN A 39 -11.40 1.04 -3.06
N ILE A 40 -10.76 2.15 -3.47
CA ILE A 40 -9.30 2.26 -3.48
C ILE A 40 -8.76 2.21 -2.04
N ILE A 41 -9.36 2.96 -1.12
CA ILE A 41 -8.94 2.98 0.29
C ILE A 41 -9.11 1.59 0.93
N GLU A 42 -10.24 0.91 0.72
CA GLU A 42 -10.48 -0.44 1.23
C GLU A 42 -9.42 -1.43 0.71
N THR A 43 -9.10 -1.37 -0.59
CA THR A 43 -8.06 -2.22 -1.19
C THR A 43 -6.68 -1.95 -0.57
N LEU A 44 -6.36 -0.68 -0.30
CA LEU A 44 -5.08 -0.30 0.32
C LEU A 44 -5.00 -0.76 1.78
N GLU A 45 -6.12 -0.74 2.50
CA GLU A 45 -6.21 -1.22 3.89
C GLU A 45 -6.06 -2.74 3.98
N GLU A 46 -6.64 -3.49 3.05
CA GLU A 46 -6.39 -4.93 2.95
C GLU A 46 -4.90 -5.24 2.76
N LYS A 47 -4.22 -4.48 1.90
CA LYS A 47 -2.77 -4.64 1.66
C LYS A 47 -1.93 -4.22 2.86
N GLU A 48 -2.35 -3.19 3.58
CA GLU A 48 -1.71 -2.78 4.83
C GLU A 48 -1.82 -3.87 5.90
N ASN A 49 -3.00 -4.51 6.02
CA ASN A 49 -3.20 -5.61 6.94
C ASN A 49 -2.31 -6.81 6.60
N ASP A 50 -2.21 -7.19 5.33
CA ASP A 50 -1.29 -8.26 4.88
C ASP A 50 0.16 -7.97 5.32
N ILE A 51 0.60 -6.72 5.23
CA ILE A 51 1.95 -6.29 5.64
C ILE A 51 2.13 -6.37 7.15
N VAL A 52 1.15 -5.86 7.90
CA VAL A 52 1.17 -5.86 9.37
C VAL A 52 1.17 -7.28 9.92
N GLU A 53 0.38 -8.19 9.35
CA GLU A 53 0.39 -9.61 9.69
C GLU A 53 1.75 -10.25 9.44
N ASN A 54 2.37 -9.98 8.28
CA ASN A 54 3.72 -10.46 7.98
C ASN A 54 4.74 -9.90 9.00
N LEU A 55 4.72 -8.61 9.31
CA LEU A 55 5.62 -8.00 10.30
C LEU A 55 5.45 -8.62 11.69
N MET A 56 4.22 -8.87 12.14
CA MET A 56 3.95 -9.52 13.42
C MET A 56 4.44 -10.98 13.45
N TRP A 57 4.45 -11.68 12.33
CA TRP A 57 4.93 -13.07 12.26
C TRP A 57 6.45 -13.18 12.31
N PHE A 58 7.18 -12.13 11.91
CA PHE A 58 8.64 -12.04 11.93
C PHE A 58 9.22 -11.33 13.16
N ALA A 59 8.39 -10.79 14.06
CA ALA A 59 8.77 -10.10 15.30
C ALA A 59 8.76 -11.04 16.53
#